data_AF-K2BYY0-F1
#
_entry.id   AF-K2BYY0-F1
#
_cell.length_a   1.000
_cell.length_b   1.000
_cell.length_c   1.000
_cell.angle_alpha   90.00
_cell.angle_beta   90.00
_cell.angle_gamma   90.00
#
_symmetry.space_group_name_H-M   'P 1'
#
loop_
_entity.id
_entity.type
_entity.pdbx_description
1 polymer ?
#
loop_
_entity_poly.entity_id
_entity_poly.type
_entity_poly.pdbx_seq_one_letter_code
_entity_poly.pdbx_strand_id
1 'polypeptide(L)'
;FTAPMYHNLSNDVFIQASNSNIVHIKKSNITWDDFFKTLPFELTKNCLTTGTKQTFCTNQQYKLQFYLNGERNQSVLDQAINSGDKLLVTYDRENLSAIQEQLKSIPDSE
;
A
#
# COMPACT_ATOMS: atom_id res chain seq x y z
N PHE A 1 -2.12 -2.31 9.07
CA PHE A 1 -1.15 -1.37 9.67
C PHE A 1 -1.46 -1.16 11.16
N THR A 2 -1.34 -2.18 12.01
CA THR A 2 -1.90 -2.14 13.39
C THR A 2 -1.03 -1.42 14.42
N ALA A 3 0.25 -1.17 14.14
CA ALA A 3 1.12 -0.48 15.08
C ALA A 3 0.76 1.02 15.22
N PRO A 4 0.83 1.61 16.43
CA PRO A 4 0.47 3.02 16.67
C PRO A 4 1.24 4.02 15.81
N MET A 5 2.47 3.67 15.42
CA MET A 5 3.35 4.48 14.57
C MET A 5 2.83 4.70 13.15
N TYR A 6 1.67 4.17 12.77
CA TYR A 6 1.08 4.31 11.44
C TYR A 6 -0.24 5.10 11.44
N HIS A 7 -0.72 5.53 12.62
CA HIS A 7 -2.07 6.09 12.75
C HIS A 7 -2.06 7.62 12.83
N ASN A 8 -3.02 8.25 12.15
CA ASN A 8 -3.27 9.69 12.22
C ASN A 8 -2.02 10.58 11.94
N LEU A 9 -1.15 10.16 11.03
CA LEU A 9 0.11 10.86 10.74
C LEU A 9 -0.04 12.07 9.80
N SER A 10 -1.18 12.22 9.13
CA SER A 10 -1.47 13.37 8.27
C SER A 10 -2.94 13.79 8.42
N ASN A 11 -3.18 15.10 8.25
CA ASN A 11 -4.53 15.65 8.24
C ASN A 11 -5.25 15.43 6.91
N ASP A 12 -4.52 15.18 5.83
CA ASP A 12 -5.06 15.08 4.47
C ASP A 12 -5.39 13.63 4.09
N VAL A 13 -4.59 12.68 4.57
CA VAL A 13 -4.74 11.25 4.31
C VAL A 13 -4.17 10.43 5.48
N PHE A 14 -4.93 9.49 6.04
CA PHE A 14 -4.50 8.77 7.24
C PHE A 14 -5.16 7.42 7.43
N ILE A 15 -4.57 6.60 8.30
CA ILE A 15 -5.14 5.37 8.82
C ILE A 15 -5.54 5.59 10.29
N GLN A 16 -6.66 5.02 10.72
CA GLN A 16 -7.06 4.99 12.13
C GLN A 16 -6.77 3.63 12.76
N ALA A 17 -6.56 3.60 14.08
CA ALA A 17 -6.32 2.36 14.82
C ALA A 17 -7.49 1.37 14.74
N SER A 18 -8.72 1.88 14.74
CA SER A 18 -9.96 1.10 14.68
C SER A 18 -10.14 0.33 13.37
N ASN A 19 -9.61 0.84 12.25
CA ASN A 19 -9.72 0.22 10.93
C ASN A 19 -8.41 0.35 10.14
N SER A 20 -7.36 -0.31 10.63
CA SER A 20 -5.99 -0.15 10.12
C SER A 20 -5.71 -0.66 8.69
N ASN A 21 -6.76 -1.06 7.97
CA ASN A 21 -6.76 -1.52 6.59
C ASN A 21 -7.46 -0.52 5.64
N ILE A 22 -8.03 0.57 6.17
CA ILE A 22 -8.74 1.59 5.40
C ILE A 22 -7.94 2.89 5.43
N VAL A 23 -7.71 3.47 4.24
CA VAL A 23 -7.09 4.78 4.08
C VAL A 23 -8.20 5.83 3.98
N HIS A 24 -8.21 6.77 4.92
CA HIS A 24 -9.15 7.90 4.95
C HIS A 24 -8.54 9.08 4.22
N ILE A 25 -9.26 9.65 3.25
CA ILE A 25 -8.78 10.77 2.43
C ILE A 25 -9.69 11.96 2.69
N LYS A 26 -9.11 13.10 3.06
CA LYS A 26 -9.82 14.38 3.25
C LYS A 26 -9.54 15.38 2.13
N LYS A 27 -8.38 15.28 1.49
CA LYS A 27 -7.95 16.18 0.41
C LYS A 27 -8.10 15.52 -0.94
N SER A 28 -8.66 16.24 -1.91
CA SER A 28 -8.79 15.76 -3.28
C SER A 28 -7.43 15.62 -3.96
N ASN A 29 -7.32 14.66 -4.88
CA ASN A 29 -6.14 14.44 -5.72
C ASN A 29 -4.86 14.04 -4.94
N ILE A 30 -5.02 13.41 -3.77
CA ILE A 30 -3.92 12.74 -3.06
C ILE A 30 -3.58 11.45 -3.80
N THR A 31 -2.28 11.24 -4.05
CA THR A 31 -1.77 10.01 -4.66
C THR A 31 -1.43 8.93 -3.64
N TRP A 32 -1.27 7.69 -4.09
CA TRP A 32 -0.74 6.62 -3.24
C TRP A 32 0.66 6.94 -2.71
N ASP A 33 1.51 7.56 -3.53
CA ASP A 33 2.83 8.04 -3.10
C ASP A 33 2.75 9.07 -1.97
N ASP A 34 1.85 10.06 -2.11
CA ASP A 34 1.62 11.07 -1.05
C ASP A 34 1.22 10.40 0.26
N PHE A 35 0.34 9.38 0.21
CA PHE A 35 -0.06 8.62 1.38
C PHE A 35 1.12 7.89 2.03
N PHE A 36 1.91 7.12 1.27
CA PHE A 36 3.04 6.37 1.84
C PHE A 36 4.10 7.28 2.44
N LYS A 37 4.33 8.47 1.87
CA LYS A 37 5.22 9.50 2.43
C LYS A 37 4.77 10.04 3.79
N THR A 38 3.50 9.91 4.16
CA THR A 38 3.02 10.27 5.51
C THR A 38 3.43 9.25 6.56
N LEU A 39 3.69 8.01 6.14
CA LEU A 39 4.07 6.93 7.03
C LEU A 39 5.60 6.86 7.13
N PRO A 40 6.16 6.21 8.17
CA PRO A 40 7.59 5.94 8.26
C PRO A 40 8.02 4.82 7.29
N PHE A 41 7.58 4.88 6.03
CA PHE A 41 7.99 3.98 4.96
C PHE A 41 8.68 4.77 3.86
N GLU A 42 9.58 4.12 3.15
CA GLU A 42 10.05 4.60 1.85
C GLU A 42 9.63 3.58 0.81
N LEU A 43 8.71 3.96 -0.07
CA LEU A 43 8.19 3.08 -1.10
C LEU A 43 8.55 3.64 -2.47
N THR A 44 9.16 2.79 -3.30
CA THR A 44 9.53 3.09 -4.68
C THR A 44 9.03 1.95 -5.57
N LYS A 45 9.16 2.10 -6.89
CA LYS A 45 8.78 1.05 -7.85
C LYS A 45 9.50 -0.27 -7.64
N ASN A 46 10.67 -0.27 -7.00
CA ASN A 46 11.51 -1.46 -6.83
C ASN A 46 11.83 -1.82 -5.38
N CYS A 47 11.65 -0.91 -4.43
CA CYS A 47 12.07 -1.10 -3.05
C CYS A 47 11.02 -0.57 -2.06
N LEU A 48 10.82 -1.31 -0.98
CA LEU A 48 10.04 -0.94 0.19
C LEU A 48 10.94 -0.95 1.42
N THR A 49 11.11 0.19 2.08
CA THR A 49 11.71 0.29 3.41
C THR A 49 10.61 0.46 4.44
N THR A 50 10.58 -0.41 5.45
CA THR A 50 9.57 -0.40 6.52
C THR A 50 9.88 0.60 7.64
N GLY A 51 8.89 0.89 8.48
CA GLY A 51 9.11 1.67 9.72
C GLY A 51 10.12 1.07 10.70
N THR A 52 10.39 -0.23 10.57
CA THR A 52 11.45 -0.94 11.31
C THR A 52 12.80 -0.90 10.60
N LYS A 53 12.94 -0.10 9.54
CA LYS A 53 14.14 0.05 8.69
C LYS A 53 14.54 -1.21 7.94
N GLN A 54 13.62 -2.14 7.71
CA GLN A 54 13.87 -3.30 6.85
C GLN A 54 13.60 -2.93 5.41
N THR A 55 14.53 -3.23 4.50
CA THR A 55 14.40 -2.91 3.08
C THR A 55 14.20 -4.18 2.26
N PHE A 56 13.16 -4.17 1.43
CA PHE A 56 12.77 -5.24 0.52
C PHE A 56 12.84 -4.71 -0.91
N CYS A 57 13.88 -5.09 -1.64
CA CYS A 57 14.07 -4.68 -3.03
C CYS A 57 13.90 -5.85 -3.99
N THR A 58 13.21 -5.57 -5.10
CA THR A 58 13.10 -6.44 -6.27
C THR A 58 14.47 -6.97 -6.68
N ASN A 59 14.59 -8.30 -6.78
CA ASN A 59 15.79 -9.00 -7.21
C ASN A 59 15.43 -10.14 -8.19
N GLN A 60 16.32 -11.11 -8.38
CA GLN A 60 16.11 -12.24 -9.31
C GLN A 60 15.04 -13.23 -8.82
N GLN A 61 14.88 -13.40 -7.50
CA GLN A 61 13.98 -14.38 -6.91
C GLN A 61 12.66 -13.76 -6.42
N TYR A 62 12.70 -12.54 -5.92
CA TYR A 62 11.57 -11.84 -5.32
C TYR A 62 11.31 -10.51 -6.02
N LYS A 63 10.04 -10.18 -6.21
CA LYS A 63 9.60 -8.96 -6.88
C LYS A 63 8.69 -8.17 -5.96
N LEU A 64 8.97 -6.89 -5.79
CA LEU A 64 8.00 -5.94 -5.26
C LEU A 64 6.97 -5.67 -6.37
N GLN A 65 5.70 -5.87 -6.05
CA GLN A 65 4.60 -5.80 -6.99
C GLN A 65 3.44 -5.02 -6.39
N PHE A 66 2.71 -4.36 -7.29
CA PHE A 66 1.62 -3.47 -6.98
C PHE A 66 0.40 -3.92 -7.75
N TYR A 67 -0.73 -4.04 -7.08
CA TYR A 67 -2.02 -4.32 -7.72
C TYR A 67 -3.04 -3.29 -7.27
N LEU A 68 -3.64 -2.58 -8.22
CA LEU A 68 -4.76 -1.69 -7.98
C LEU A 68 -6.03 -2.39 -8.47
N ASN A 69 -7.02 -2.55 -7.60
CA ASN A 69 -8.31 -3.17 -7.92
C ASN A 69 -8.16 -4.57 -8.56
N GLY A 70 -7.10 -5.30 -8.18
CA GLY A 70 -6.79 -6.65 -8.70
C GLY A 70 -5.88 -6.68 -9.93
N GLU A 71 -5.59 -5.53 -10.55
CA GLU A 71 -4.75 -5.45 -11.75
C GLU A 71 -3.34 -4.98 -11.42
N ARG A 72 -2.33 -5.66 -11.98
CA ARG A 72 -0.92 -5.30 -11.76
C ARG A 72 -0.63 -3.90 -12.34
N ASN A 73 -0.18 -2.97 -11.50
CA ASN A 73 0.08 -1.60 -11.91
C ASN A 73 1.36 -1.04 -11.25
N GLN A 74 2.47 -1.00 -12.00
CA GLN A 74 3.76 -0.51 -11.50
C GLN A 74 3.83 1.03 -11.33
N SER A 75 2.85 1.76 -11.86
CA SER A 75 2.76 3.22 -11.74
C SER A 75 1.66 3.64 -10.76
N VAL A 76 1.18 2.72 -9.91
CA VAL A 76 0.11 3.01 -8.95
C VAL A 76 0.45 4.13 -7.98
N LEU A 77 1.74 4.31 -7.65
CA LEU A 77 2.22 5.37 -6.77
C LEU A 77 1.87 6.76 -7.32
N ASP A 78 1.86 6.90 -8.65
CA ASP A 78 1.56 8.14 -9.37
C ASP A 78 0.04 8.39 -9.52
N GLN A 79 -0.81 7.44 -9.08
CA GLN A 79 -2.27 7.52 -9.23
C GLN A 79 -2.94 8.13 -8.00
N ALA A 80 -3.95 8.98 -8.25
CA ALA A 80 -4.82 9.51 -7.21
C ALA A 80 -5.65 8.40 -6.59
N ILE A 81 -5.82 8.44 -5.26
CA ILE A 81 -6.63 7.48 -4.52
C ILE A 81 -8.11 7.85 -4.67
N ASN A 82 -8.93 6.91 -5.13
CA ASN A 82 -10.38 7.07 -5.24
C ASN A 82 -11.11 6.23 -4.19
N SER A 83 -12.36 6.58 -3.93
CA SER A 83 -13.22 5.80 -3.04
C SER A 83 -13.42 4.39 -3.60
N GLY A 84 -13.23 3.38 -2.75
CA GLY A 84 -13.32 1.96 -3.12
C GLY A 84 -12.06 1.37 -3.74
N ASP A 85 -11.02 2.18 -4.00
CA ASP A 85 -9.76 1.65 -4.51
C ASP A 85 -9.09 0.70 -3.51
N LYS A 86 -8.66 -0.45 -4.00
CA LYS A 86 -7.95 -1.49 -3.24
C LYS A 86 -6.53 -1.60 -3.76
N LEU A 87 -5.56 -1.22 -2.93
CA LEU A 87 -4.14 -1.37 -3.22
C LEU A 87 -3.57 -2.59 -2.49
N LEU A 88 -2.96 -3.51 -3.24
CA LEU A 88 -2.06 -4.53 -2.72
C LEU A 88 -0.61 -4.16 -3.04
N VAL A 89 0.21 -4.03 -2.00
CA VAL A 89 1.67 -3.99 -2.13
C VAL A 89 2.21 -5.31 -1.60
N THR A 90 2.86 -6.09 -2.45
CA THR A 90 3.36 -7.43 -2.10
C THR A 90 4.79 -7.62 -2.54
N TYR A 91 5.58 -8.34 -1.73
CA TYR A 91 6.95 -8.72 -2.02
C TYR A 91 7.05 -10.24 -1.97
N ASP A 92 6.97 -10.87 -3.13
CA ASP A 92 6.91 -12.33 -3.25
C ASP A 92 7.63 -12.81 -4.52
N ARG A 93 7.89 -14.12 -4.59
CA ARG A 93 8.17 -14.81 -5.86
C ARG A 93 6.89 -14.72 -6.69
N GLU A 94 6.97 -14.49 -8.00
CA GLU A 94 5.80 -14.27 -8.88
C GLU A 94 4.87 -15.51 -8.98
N ASN A 95 4.17 -15.84 -7.89
CA ASN A 95 3.25 -16.95 -7.75
C ASN A 95 1.81 -16.42 -7.79
N LEU A 96 1.18 -16.62 -8.94
CA LEU A 96 -0.17 -16.11 -9.20
C LEU A 96 -1.21 -16.61 -8.20
N SER A 97 -1.13 -17.86 -7.74
CA SER A 97 -2.09 -18.41 -6.78
C SER A 97 -2.00 -17.70 -5.42
N ALA A 98 -0.79 -17.45 -4.94
CA ALA A 98 -0.56 -16.72 -3.68
C ALA A 98 -1.03 -15.26 -3.79
N ILE A 99 -0.83 -14.62 -4.94
CA ILE A 99 -1.29 -13.25 -5.20
C ILE A 99 -2.83 -13.19 -5.19
N GLN A 100 -3.50 -14.17 -5.81
CA GLN A 100 -4.97 -14.23 -5.82
C GLN A 100 -5.57 -14.40 -4.43
N GLU A 101 -4.93 -15.17 -3.55
CA GLU A 101 -5.35 -15.29 -2.15
C GLU A 101 -5.17 -13.98 -1.38
N GLN A 102 -4.05 -13.28 -1.60
CA GLN A 102 -3.81 -11.96 -1.00
C GLN A 102 -4.85 -10.94 -1.46
N LEU A 103 -5.19 -10.89 -2.75
CA LEU A 103 -6.23 -10.00 -3.28
C LEU A 103 -7.60 -10.26 -2.65
N LYS A 104 -7.96 -11.53 -2.42
CA LYS A 104 -9.22 -11.91 -1.75
C LYS A 104 -9.25 -11.54 -0.27
N SER A 105 -8.09 -11.38 0.36
CA SER A 105 -8.01 -11.00 1.78
C SER A 105 -8.25 -9.52 2.04
N ILE A 106 -8.29 -8.69 0.99
CA ILE A 106 -8.53 -7.25 1.12
C ILE A 106 -10.02 -7.01 1.38
N PRO A 107 -10.41 -6.52 2.58
CA PRO A 107 -11.80 -6.26 2.89
C PRO A 107 -12.39 -5.20 1.97
N ASP A 108 -13.70 -5.27 1.73
CA ASP A 108 -14.43 -4.17 1.13
C ASP A 108 -14.44 -2.96 2.08
N SER A 109 -14.40 -1.76 1.50
CA SER A 109 -14.68 -0.54 2.25
C SER A 109 -16.17 -0.52 2.57
N GLU A 110 -16.53 -0.84 3.82
CA GLU A 110 -17.90 -0.76 4.35
C GLU A 110 -18.39 0.70 4.45
#